data_AF-W4Q725-F1
#
_entry.id   AF-W4Q725-F1
#
_cell.length_a   1.000
_cell.length_b   1.000
_cell.length_c   1.000
_cell.angle_alpha   90.00
_cell.angle_beta   90.00
_cell.angle_gamma   90.00
#
_symmetry.space_group_name_H-M   'P 1'
#
loop_
_entity.id
_entity.type
_entity.pdbx_description
1 polymer ?
#
loop_
_entity_poly.entity_id
_entity_poly.type
_entity_poly.pdbx_seq_one_letter_code
_entity_poly.pdbx_strand_id
1 'polypeptide(L)'
;MVSYGDWFGLFPKDAISELVRIKVDFTNEADEEWKLDVKKSTVTMPEDIKVALQAIAKYYRQLSHEIMLYRTRASRTGEKVKGSLNTWELNSDDNISNYVLNRNHPVLTNILKQLDDGVKRKVNLYLKLIELGSPNNLLKTESMVKQERQTIDENQKKMIIEYAEILVNSGMEISLDQISESISLMNGFESIEIYTIKEIVKKEVVANVKF
;
A
#
# COMPACT_ATOMS: atom_id res chain seq x y z
N MET A 1 25.54 -12.73 26.33
CA MET A 1 24.53 -11.91 25.62
C MET A 1 23.57 -11.41 26.67
N VAL A 2 23.53 -10.09 26.89
CA VAL A 2 22.76 -9.47 27.97
C VAL A 2 21.53 -8.82 27.35
N SER A 3 20.36 -9.28 27.77
CA SER A 3 19.01 -8.89 27.33
C SER A 3 18.45 -9.56 26.06
N TYR A 4 17.16 -9.89 26.14
CA TYR A 4 16.37 -10.49 25.07
C TYR A 4 15.84 -9.37 24.15
N GLY A 5 16.49 -9.22 23.00
CA GLY A 5 16.05 -8.53 21.78
C GLY A 5 14.88 -7.54 21.89
N ASP A 6 15.12 -6.36 22.47
CA ASP A 6 14.22 -5.21 22.35
C ASP A 6 14.94 -4.06 21.64
N TRP A 7 14.19 -3.15 21.04
CA TRP A 7 14.72 -1.95 20.38
C TRP A 7 15.09 -0.84 21.38
N PHE A 8 15.15 -1.15 22.69
CA PHE A 8 15.43 -0.18 23.77
C PHE A 8 14.55 1.07 23.71
N GLY A 9 13.29 0.92 23.26
CA GLY A 9 12.35 2.03 23.10
C GLY A 9 12.64 2.97 21.92
N LEU A 10 13.66 2.68 21.09
CA LEU A 10 13.99 3.50 19.90
C LEU A 10 12.95 3.39 18.80
N PHE A 11 12.26 2.25 18.71
CA PHE A 11 11.28 1.97 17.66
C PHE A 11 10.15 1.08 18.18
N PRO A 12 8.95 1.15 17.58
CA PRO A 12 7.88 0.21 17.85
C PRO A 12 8.24 -1.21 17.38
N LYS A 13 7.60 -2.21 18.01
CA LYS A 13 7.64 -3.61 17.61
C LYS A 13 6.58 -3.85 16.54
N ASP A 14 6.97 -3.70 15.29
CA ASP A 14 6.20 -4.00 14.10
C ASP A 14 6.72 -5.30 13.46
N ALA A 15 5.82 -6.11 12.88
CA ALA A 15 6.13 -7.43 12.31
C ALA A 15 7.28 -7.41 11.27
N ILE A 16 7.53 -6.26 10.65
CA ILE A 16 8.56 -6.08 9.63
C ILE A 16 9.96 -5.90 10.24
N SER A 17 10.04 -5.31 11.44
CA SER A 17 11.31 -5.14 12.16
C SER A 17 11.76 -6.39 12.92
N GLU A 18 10.88 -7.38 13.13
CA GLU A 18 11.22 -8.67 13.74
C GLU A 18 12.22 -9.50 12.90
N LEU A 19 12.37 -9.14 11.62
CA LEU A 19 13.28 -9.81 10.69
C LEU A 19 14.74 -9.32 10.81
N VAL A 20 15.02 -8.29 11.62
CA VAL A 20 16.37 -7.73 11.82
C VAL A 20 16.80 -7.92 13.26
N ARG A 21 18.03 -8.39 13.46
CA ARG A 21 18.68 -8.44 14.78
C ARG A 21 20.02 -7.72 14.71
N ILE A 22 20.24 -6.76 15.60
CA ILE A 22 21.50 -6.03 15.72
C ILE A 22 22.21 -6.52 16.97
N LYS A 23 23.43 -7.02 16.79
CA LYS A 23 24.31 -7.41 17.89
C LYS A 23 25.32 -6.29 18.11
N VAL A 24 25.38 -5.80 19.35
CA VAL A 24 26.41 -4.86 19.79
C VAL A 24 27.32 -5.60 20.75
N ASP A 25 28.60 -5.73 20.38
CA ASP A 25 29.63 -6.28 21.24
C ASP A 25 30.54 -5.12 21.67
N PHE A 26 30.85 -5.05 22.96
CA PHE A 26 31.76 -4.07 23.56
C PHE A 26 32.73 -4.76 24.52
N THR A 27 33.86 -4.11 24.81
CA THR A 27 34.87 -4.60 25.74
C THR A 27 34.46 -4.31 27.19
N ASN A 28 35.05 -5.02 28.16
CA ASN A 28 34.74 -4.85 29.59
C ASN A 28 34.99 -3.42 30.10
N GLU A 29 35.82 -2.62 29.41
CA GLU A 29 36.09 -1.22 29.73
C GLU A 29 34.85 -0.33 29.57
N ALA A 30 33.92 -0.72 28.69
CA ALA A 30 32.68 0.00 28.45
C ALA A 30 31.53 -0.42 29.39
N ASP A 31 31.74 -1.40 30.28
CA ASP A 31 30.68 -1.90 31.18
C ASP A 31 30.11 -0.79 32.09
N GLU A 32 30.97 0.11 32.56
CA GLU A 32 30.60 1.23 33.44
C GLU A 32 29.72 2.25 32.69
N GLU A 33 30.10 2.59 31.45
CA GLU A 33 29.37 3.54 30.61
C GLU A 33 27.99 3.01 30.22
N TRP A 34 27.90 1.72 29.89
CA TRP A 34 26.66 1.04 29.53
C TRP A 34 25.79 0.65 30.73
N LYS A 35 26.23 1.00 31.95
CA LYS A 35 25.53 0.76 33.22
C LYS A 35 24.94 -0.64 33.31
N LEU A 36 25.80 -1.64 33.07
CA LEU A 36 25.40 -3.04 33.10
C LEU A 36 24.95 -3.42 34.51
N ASP A 37 23.72 -3.93 34.66
CA ASP A 37 23.28 -4.45 35.96
C ASP A 37 24.14 -5.66 36.38
N VAL A 38 24.36 -5.87 37.69
CA VAL A 38 25.20 -6.95 38.24
C VAL A 38 24.70 -8.33 37.82
N LYS A 39 23.38 -8.48 37.64
CA LYS A 39 22.77 -9.72 37.11
C LYS A 39 23.01 -9.93 35.63
N LYS A 40 23.62 -8.96 34.94
CA LYS A 40 23.84 -8.93 33.49
C LYS A 40 22.54 -9.27 32.74
N SER A 41 21.44 -8.71 33.21
CA SER A 41 20.09 -8.90 32.63
C SER A 41 19.57 -7.65 31.92
N THR A 42 20.06 -6.47 32.30
CA THR A 42 19.60 -5.17 31.78
C THR A 42 20.80 -4.28 31.48
N VAL A 43 20.70 -3.50 30.39
CA VAL A 43 21.73 -2.55 29.95
C VAL A 43 21.04 -1.20 29.71
N THR A 44 21.69 -0.10 30.08
CA THR A 44 21.22 1.25 29.76
C THR A 44 22.13 1.86 28.70
N MET A 45 21.59 2.14 27.52
CA MET A 45 22.37 2.67 26.40
C MET A 45 22.86 4.10 26.69
N PRO A 46 24.16 4.40 26.50
CA PRO A 46 24.68 5.77 26.57
C PRO A 46 24.06 6.66 25.48
N GLU A 47 23.79 7.92 25.80
CA GLU A 47 23.13 8.85 24.86
C GLU A 47 23.99 9.10 23.60
N ASP A 48 25.31 9.10 23.75
CA ASP A 48 26.26 9.32 22.65
C ASP A 48 26.19 8.19 21.60
N ILE A 49 25.93 6.96 22.04
CA ILE A 49 25.83 5.77 21.17
C ILE A 49 24.42 5.62 20.59
N LYS A 50 23.42 6.12 21.31
CA LYS A 50 22.00 6.02 20.94
C LYS A 50 21.71 6.60 19.57
N VAL A 51 22.26 7.78 19.25
CA VAL A 51 22.07 8.43 17.95
C VAL A 51 22.65 7.57 16.81
N ALA A 52 23.87 7.05 17.00
CA ALA A 52 24.53 6.20 16.01
C ALA A 52 23.77 4.87 15.81
N LEU A 53 23.37 4.23 16.90
CA LEU A 53 22.63 2.97 16.84
C LEU A 53 21.23 3.16 16.23
N GLN A 54 20.56 4.29 16.52
CA GLN A 54 19.28 4.63 15.91
C GLN A 54 19.41 4.79 14.40
N ALA A 55 20.47 5.43 13.90
CA ALA A 55 20.73 5.57 12.46
C ALA A 55 20.96 4.20 11.79
N ILE A 56 21.79 3.34 12.40
CA ILE A 56 22.05 1.98 11.92
C ILE A 56 20.76 1.14 11.92
N ALA A 57 20.01 1.18 13.02
CA ALA A 57 18.75 0.47 13.17
C ALA A 57 17.70 0.92 12.15
N LYS A 58 17.58 2.24 11.91
CA LYS A 58 16.69 2.79 10.89
C LYS A 58 17.05 2.26 9.50
N TYR A 59 18.34 2.26 9.16
CA TYR A 59 18.82 1.74 7.87
C TYR A 59 18.48 0.26 7.67
N TYR A 60 18.82 -0.60 8.63
CA TYR A 60 18.56 -2.04 8.48
C TYR A 60 17.08 -2.41 8.57
N ARG A 61 16.27 -1.68 9.37
CA ARG A 61 14.81 -1.84 9.38
C ARG A 61 14.21 -1.47 8.02
N GLN A 62 14.65 -0.37 7.41
CA GLN A 62 14.24 0.01 6.05
C GLN A 62 14.64 -1.05 5.03
N LEU A 63 15.88 -1.56 5.10
CA LEU A 63 16.35 -2.62 4.21
C LEU A 63 15.53 -3.91 4.35
N SER A 64 15.18 -4.31 5.59
CA SER A 64 14.31 -5.46 5.84
C SER A 64 12.91 -5.26 5.28
N HIS A 65 12.35 -4.06 5.46
CA HIS A 65 11.09 -3.67 4.88
C HIS A 65 11.12 -3.78 3.35
N GLU A 66 12.16 -3.26 2.72
CA GLU A 66 12.37 -3.39 1.27
C GLU A 66 12.53 -4.85 0.85
N ILE A 67 13.35 -5.66 1.52
CA ILE A 67 13.50 -7.09 1.20
C ILE A 67 12.16 -7.82 1.35
N MET A 68 11.38 -7.52 2.39
CA MET A 68 10.07 -8.11 2.62
C MET A 68 9.07 -7.74 1.51
N LEU A 69 9.09 -6.48 1.07
CA LEU A 69 8.20 -5.98 0.02
C LEU A 69 8.67 -6.31 -1.40
N TYR A 70 9.96 -6.59 -1.58
CA TYR A 70 10.61 -6.88 -2.86
C TYR A 70 11.26 -8.27 -2.85
N ARG A 71 10.66 -9.24 -2.15
CA ARG A 71 11.13 -10.64 -2.00
C ARG A 71 11.49 -11.33 -3.32
N THR A 72 11.03 -10.79 -4.45
CA THR A 72 11.32 -11.33 -5.76
C THR A 72 12.51 -10.70 -6.50
N ARG A 73 13.54 -10.26 -5.78
CA ARG A 73 14.89 -10.17 -6.39
C ARG A 73 15.52 -11.57 -6.45
N ALA A 74 14.95 -12.44 -7.28
CA ALA A 74 15.65 -13.65 -7.69
C ALA A 74 16.22 -13.44 -9.09
N SER A 75 17.50 -13.08 -9.13
CA SER A 75 18.40 -13.80 -10.01
C SER A 75 19.76 -13.92 -9.34
N ARG A 76 19.97 -15.08 -8.70
CA ARG A 76 21.32 -15.59 -8.38
C ARG A 76 22.05 -16.04 -9.66
N THR A 77 21.50 -15.79 -10.85
CA THR A 77 22.01 -16.21 -12.16
C THR A 77 22.32 -15.05 -13.11
N GLY A 78 22.34 -13.79 -12.65
CA GLY A 78 22.82 -12.65 -13.44
C GLY A 78 21.83 -12.10 -14.47
N GLU A 79 20.70 -12.77 -14.71
CA GLU A 79 19.60 -12.19 -15.48
C GLU A 79 18.76 -11.29 -14.59
N LYS A 80 18.93 -9.97 -14.72
CA LYS A 80 18.03 -9.00 -14.11
C LYS A 80 16.63 -9.19 -14.71
N VAL A 81 15.76 -9.91 -14.02
CA VAL A 81 14.31 -9.74 -14.23
C VAL A 81 14.04 -8.27 -13.89
N LYS A 82 13.79 -7.45 -14.90
CA LYS A 82 13.43 -6.03 -14.70
C LYS A 82 12.03 -6.02 -14.08
N GLY A 83 11.95 -5.70 -12.79
CA GLY A 83 10.69 -5.56 -12.05
C GLY A 83 10.55 -6.57 -10.91
N SER A 84 9.67 -6.27 -9.96
CA SER A 84 9.25 -7.24 -8.94
C SER A 84 8.37 -8.31 -9.59
N LEU A 85 8.44 -9.58 -9.17
CA LEU A 85 7.36 -10.54 -9.43
C LEU A 85 6.33 -10.56 -8.29
N ASN A 86 6.35 -9.54 -7.41
CA ASN A 86 5.26 -9.35 -6.48
C ASN A 86 4.07 -8.70 -7.20
N THR A 87 2.87 -9.06 -6.77
CA THR A 87 1.62 -8.51 -7.30
C THR A 87 1.37 -7.08 -6.85
N TRP A 88 1.95 -6.68 -5.72
CA TRP A 88 1.91 -5.33 -5.17
C TRP A 88 3.31 -4.75 -5.05
N GLU A 89 3.42 -3.44 -5.29
CA GLU A 89 4.62 -2.64 -5.16
C GLU A 89 4.32 -1.37 -4.37
N LEU A 90 5.35 -0.75 -3.80
CA LEU A 90 5.22 0.53 -3.10
C LEU A 90 5.42 1.66 -4.11
N ASN A 91 4.46 2.58 -4.22
CA ASN A 91 4.64 3.76 -5.04
C ASN A 91 5.78 4.60 -4.45
N SER A 92 6.81 4.83 -5.25
CA SER A 92 8.04 5.51 -4.83
C SER A 92 7.98 7.03 -5.00
N ASP A 93 7.01 7.52 -5.78
CA ASP A 93 6.92 8.93 -6.18
C ASP A 93 6.10 9.80 -5.22
N ASP A 94 5.29 9.17 -4.35
CA ASP A 94 4.47 9.90 -3.37
C ASP A 94 5.19 10.04 -2.03
N ASN A 95 5.10 11.24 -1.44
CA ASN A 95 5.53 11.53 -0.06
C ASN A 95 4.80 10.62 0.98
N ILE A 96 3.72 9.96 0.54
CA ILE A 96 2.96 8.93 1.24
C ILE A 96 3.08 7.63 0.44
N SER A 97 3.78 6.64 0.98
CA SER A 97 3.99 5.35 0.33
C SER A 97 2.69 4.55 0.18
N ASN A 98 2.00 4.68 -0.95
CA ASN A 98 0.80 3.91 -1.30
C ASN A 98 1.19 2.57 -1.94
N TYR A 99 0.45 1.50 -1.64
CA TYR A 99 0.61 0.24 -2.35
C TYR A 99 -0.14 0.27 -3.68
N VAL A 100 0.55 -0.06 -4.77
CA VAL A 100 -0.01 -0.12 -6.13
C VAL A 100 0.13 -1.53 -6.70
N LEU A 101 -0.78 -1.93 -7.59
CA LEU A 101 -0.67 -3.22 -8.26
C LEU A 101 0.40 -3.15 -9.35
N ASN A 102 1.25 -4.17 -9.40
CA ASN A 102 2.27 -4.31 -10.44
C ASN A 102 1.63 -4.67 -11.80
N ARG A 103 1.40 -3.65 -12.63
CA ARG A 103 0.83 -3.81 -13.98
C ARG A 103 1.78 -4.47 -14.98
N ASN A 104 3.07 -4.52 -14.64
CA ASN A 104 4.12 -5.13 -15.44
C ASN A 104 4.39 -6.58 -15.04
N HIS A 105 3.58 -7.16 -14.14
CA HIS A 105 3.75 -8.54 -13.72
C HIS A 105 3.61 -9.50 -14.92
N PRO A 106 4.60 -10.38 -15.21
CA PRO A 106 4.62 -11.19 -16.43
C PRO A 106 3.37 -12.04 -16.65
N VAL A 107 2.79 -12.60 -15.59
CA VAL A 107 1.53 -13.37 -15.65
C VAL A 107 0.37 -12.48 -16.10
N LEU A 108 0.22 -11.28 -15.52
CA LEU A 108 -0.83 -10.34 -15.89
C LEU A 108 -0.63 -9.88 -17.33
N THR A 109 0.59 -9.50 -17.70
CA THR A 109 0.91 -9.09 -19.07
C THR A 109 0.61 -10.19 -20.08
N ASN A 110 0.87 -11.46 -19.75
CA ASN A 110 0.55 -12.59 -20.63
C ASN A 110 -0.97 -12.78 -20.78
N ILE A 111 -1.73 -12.68 -19.69
CA ILE A 111 -3.20 -12.72 -19.72
C ILE A 111 -3.74 -11.59 -20.59
N LEU A 112 -3.31 -10.34 -20.35
CA LEU A 112 -3.80 -9.16 -21.08
C LEU A 112 -3.44 -9.17 -22.58
N LYS A 113 -2.45 -9.96 -23.01
CA LYS A 113 -2.10 -10.16 -24.43
C LYS A 113 -3.07 -11.09 -25.17
N GLN A 114 -3.77 -11.96 -24.45
CA GLN A 114 -4.68 -12.94 -25.02
C GLN A 114 -6.13 -12.45 -25.08
N LEU A 115 -6.41 -11.30 -24.47
CA LEU A 115 -7.74 -10.69 -24.40
C LEU A 115 -7.94 -9.66 -25.51
N ASP A 116 -9.17 -9.53 -25.99
CA ASP A 116 -9.57 -8.40 -26.83
C ASP A 116 -9.56 -7.08 -26.03
N ASP A 117 -9.55 -5.96 -26.76
CA ASP A 117 -9.47 -4.63 -26.15
C ASP A 117 -10.65 -4.30 -25.22
N GLY A 118 -11.85 -4.83 -25.50
CA GLY A 118 -13.03 -4.62 -24.68
C GLY A 118 -12.89 -5.30 -23.32
N VAL A 119 -12.53 -6.58 -23.30
CA VAL A 119 -12.31 -7.33 -22.07
C VAL A 119 -11.09 -6.80 -21.31
N LYS A 120 -10.03 -6.44 -22.02
CA LYS A 120 -8.82 -5.83 -21.44
C LYS A 120 -9.12 -4.54 -20.68
N ARG A 121 -10.00 -3.68 -21.20
CA ARG A 121 -10.46 -2.45 -20.48
C ARG A 121 -11.18 -2.81 -19.18
N LYS A 122 -12.12 -3.75 -19.22
CA LYS A 122 -12.87 -4.21 -18.03
C LYS A 122 -11.95 -4.78 -16.95
N VAL A 123 -10.98 -5.62 -17.35
CA VAL A 123 -9.99 -6.19 -16.42
C VAL A 123 -9.12 -5.09 -15.79
N ASN A 124 -8.64 -4.14 -16.60
CA ASN A 124 -7.84 -3.03 -16.08
C ASN A 124 -8.61 -2.16 -15.08
N LEU A 125 -9.89 -1.85 -15.37
CA LEU A 125 -10.75 -1.13 -14.43
C LEU A 125 -10.91 -1.92 -13.14
N TYR A 126 -11.26 -3.21 -13.21
CA TYR A 126 -11.44 -4.04 -12.01
C TYR A 126 -10.17 -4.09 -11.15
N LEU A 127 -9.02 -4.28 -11.78
CA LEU A 127 -7.74 -4.23 -11.08
C LEU A 127 -7.46 -2.82 -10.50
N LYS A 128 -7.89 -1.72 -11.13
CA LYS A 128 -7.76 -0.37 -10.54
C LYS A 128 -8.64 -0.22 -9.29
N LEU A 129 -9.84 -0.80 -9.30
CA LEU A 129 -10.72 -0.82 -8.13
C LEU A 129 -10.13 -1.65 -6.99
N ILE A 130 -9.51 -2.80 -7.28
CA ILE A 130 -8.77 -3.59 -6.29
C ILE A 130 -7.64 -2.78 -5.65
N GLU A 131 -6.90 -2.02 -6.46
CA GLU A 131 -5.81 -1.15 -6.00
C GLU A 131 -6.30 -0.06 -5.03
N LEU A 132 -7.42 0.59 -5.37
CA LEU A 132 -8.09 1.57 -4.51
C LEU A 132 -8.57 0.92 -3.20
N GLY A 133 -9.16 -0.27 -3.28
CA GLY A 133 -9.66 -1.03 -2.13
C GLY A 133 -8.59 -1.79 -1.33
N SER A 134 -7.30 -1.52 -1.54
CA SER A 134 -6.21 -2.17 -0.80
C SER A 134 -6.35 -1.91 0.71
N PRO A 135 -6.43 -2.95 1.57
CA PRO A 135 -6.58 -2.77 3.02
C PRO A 135 -5.49 -1.90 3.64
N ASN A 136 -4.25 -1.99 3.13
CA ASN A 136 -3.14 -1.16 3.62
C ASN A 136 -3.29 0.30 3.19
N ASN A 137 -3.90 0.57 2.04
CA ASN A 137 -4.18 1.95 1.63
C ASN A 137 -5.36 2.49 2.44
N LEU A 138 -6.40 1.69 2.69
CA LEU A 138 -7.58 2.06 3.50
C LEU A 138 -7.19 2.43 4.94
N LEU A 139 -6.33 1.63 5.57
CA LEU A 139 -5.87 1.89 6.95
C LEU A 139 -4.98 3.12 7.07
N LYS A 140 -4.33 3.55 5.97
CA LYS A 140 -3.49 4.76 5.97
C LYS A 140 -4.29 6.05 5.80
N THR A 141 -5.56 5.98 5.41
CA THR A 141 -6.44 7.14 5.20
C THR A 141 -6.96 7.76 6.52
N GLU A 142 -6.15 7.77 7.59
CA GLU A 142 -6.47 8.45 8.86
C GLU A 142 -6.50 9.99 8.75
N SER A 143 -6.33 10.58 7.56
CA SER A 143 -6.52 12.01 7.33
C SER A 143 -7.77 12.30 6.50
N MET A 144 -8.94 11.87 6.95
CA MET A 144 -10.21 12.46 6.52
C MET A 144 -10.39 13.84 7.16
N VAL A 145 -9.54 14.81 6.79
CA VAL A 145 -9.96 16.21 6.86
C VAL A 145 -11.01 16.35 5.77
N LYS A 146 -12.28 16.44 6.15
CA LYS A 146 -13.38 16.77 5.23
C LYS A 146 -12.98 18.03 4.46
N GLN A 147 -12.51 17.87 3.23
CA GLN A 147 -12.33 19.02 2.35
C GLN A 147 -13.72 19.55 2.03
N GLU A 148 -13.99 20.79 2.44
CA GLU A 148 -15.30 21.46 2.26
C GLU A 148 -15.67 21.69 0.79
N ARG A 149 -14.79 21.36 -0.17
CA ARG A 149 -15.03 21.48 -1.61
C ARG A 149 -14.97 20.12 -2.28
N GLN A 150 -16.12 19.70 -2.80
CA GLN A 150 -16.22 18.58 -3.72
C GLN A 150 -15.60 18.99 -5.06
N THR A 151 -14.35 18.63 -5.29
CA THR A 151 -13.77 18.68 -6.63
C THR A 151 -13.68 17.27 -7.17
N ILE A 152 -14.66 16.89 -8.01
CA ILE A 152 -14.55 15.67 -8.81
C ILE A 152 -13.56 15.98 -9.93
N ASP A 153 -12.47 15.22 -9.99
CA ASP A 153 -11.55 15.30 -11.10
C ASP A 153 -12.06 14.50 -12.33
N GLU A 154 -11.50 14.78 -13.50
CA GLU A 154 -11.90 14.10 -14.74
C GLU A 154 -11.63 12.59 -14.73
N ASN A 155 -10.66 12.11 -13.94
CA ASN A 155 -10.36 10.70 -13.83
C ASN A 155 -11.39 9.97 -12.96
N GLN A 156 -11.76 10.55 -11.81
CA GLN A 156 -12.83 10.09 -10.94
C GLN A 156 -14.13 10.01 -11.72
N LYS A 157 -14.48 11.07 -12.48
CA LYS A 157 -15.67 11.07 -13.33
C LYS A 157 -15.66 9.94 -14.35
N LYS A 158 -14.53 9.70 -15.04
CA LYS A 158 -14.39 8.58 -15.98
C LYS A 158 -14.57 7.23 -15.31
N MET A 159 -13.98 7.01 -14.14
CA MET A 159 -14.12 5.75 -13.41
C MET A 159 -15.57 5.51 -12.96
N ILE A 160 -16.29 6.55 -12.51
CA ILE A 160 -17.73 6.46 -12.19
C ILE A 160 -18.51 5.95 -13.40
N ILE A 161 -18.29 6.57 -14.56
CA ILE A 161 -18.99 6.23 -15.80
C ILE A 161 -18.64 4.80 -16.24
N GLU A 162 -17.36 4.46 -16.35
CA GLU A 162 -16.92 3.13 -16.79
C GLU A 162 -17.41 2.01 -15.86
N TYR A 163 -17.38 2.23 -14.54
CA TYR A 163 -17.86 1.25 -13.58
C TYR A 163 -19.38 1.05 -13.69
N ALA A 164 -20.13 2.14 -13.76
CA ALA A 164 -21.58 2.09 -13.91
C ALA A 164 -22.00 1.44 -15.23
N GLU A 165 -21.32 1.75 -16.35
CA GLU A 165 -21.55 1.08 -17.64
C GLU A 165 -21.33 -0.43 -17.57
N ILE A 166 -20.27 -0.88 -16.90
CA ILE A 166 -19.99 -2.31 -16.76
C ILE A 166 -21.06 -2.99 -15.92
N LEU A 167 -21.50 -2.38 -14.82
CA LEU A 167 -22.56 -2.95 -13.98
C LEU A 167 -23.88 -3.06 -14.73
N VAL A 168 -24.29 -2.02 -15.45
CA VAL A 168 -25.52 -2.04 -16.26
C VAL A 168 -25.44 -3.11 -17.36
N ASN A 169 -24.28 -3.25 -18.01
CA ASN A 169 -24.07 -4.23 -19.07
C ASN A 169 -23.71 -5.64 -18.56
N SER A 170 -23.65 -5.86 -17.24
CA SER A 170 -23.30 -7.16 -16.66
C SER A 170 -24.45 -8.17 -16.68
N GLY A 171 -25.67 -7.73 -17.02
CA GLY A 171 -26.89 -8.53 -16.95
C GLY A 171 -27.42 -8.73 -15.53
N MET A 172 -26.85 -8.07 -14.53
CA MET A 172 -27.37 -8.03 -13.17
C MET A 172 -28.49 -6.98 -13.06
N GLU A 173 -29.59 -7.31 -12.38
CA GLU A 173 -30.61 -6.33 -12.00
C GLU A 173 -30.09 -5.49 -10.82
N ILE A 174 -29.41 -4.39 -11.13
CA ILE A 174 -28.87 -3.44 -10.15
C ILE A 174 -29.56 -2.10 -10.32
N SER A 175 -30.11 -1.56 -9.24
CA SER A 175 -30.75 -0.25 -9.26
C SER A 175 -29.71 0.87 -9.34
N LEU A 176 -30.11 2.03 -9.86
CA LEU A 176 -29.26 3.22 -9.92
C LEU A 176 -28.82 3.69 -8.51
N ASP A 177 -29.64 3.45 -7.50
CA ASP A 177 -29.30 3.71 -6.10
C ASP A 177 -28.19 2.78 -5.61
N GLN A 178 -28.28 1.47 -5.90
CA GLN A 178 -27.25 0.50 -5.54
C GLN A 178 -25.90 0.80 -6.22
N ILE A 179 -25.92 1.22 -7.49
CA ILE A 179 -24.70 1.63 -8.20
C ILE A 179 -24.08 2.83 -7.49
N SER A 180 -24.87 3.86 -7.20
CA SER A 180 -24.39 5.12 -6.60
C SER A 180 -23.86 4.90 -5.19
N GLU A 181 -24.54 4.10 -4.37
CA GLU A 181 -24.09 3.70 -3.04
C GLU A 181 -22.77 2.92 -3.11
N SER A 182 -22.66 1.95 -4.02
CA SER A 182 -21.45 1.14 -4.16
C SER A 182 -20.22 1.99 -4.52
N ILE A 183 -20.39 3.01 -5.37
CA ILE A 183 -19.32 3.94 -5.76
C ILE A 183 -18.94 4.85 -4.60
N SER A 184 -19.92 5.37 -3.85
CA SER A 184 -19.65 6.24 -2.70
C SER A 184 -18.85 5.57 -1.60
N LEU A 185 -18.96 4.24 -1.48
CA LEU A 185 -18.18 3.43 -0.54
C LEU A 185 -16.77 3.08 -1.04
N MET A 186 -16.42 3.43 -2.30
CA MET A 186 -15.09 3.17 -2.84
C MET A 186 -14.06 4.19 -2.34
N ASN A 187 -12.84 3.71 -2.13
CA ASN A 187 -11.73 4.58 -1.77
C ASN A 187 -11.41 5.58 -2.88
N GLY A 188 -11.26 6.85 -2.50
CA GLY A 188 -11.10 7.98 -3.41
C GLY A 188 -12.42 8.59 -3.88
N PHE A 189 -13.57 8.10 -3.39
CA PHE A 189 -14.90 8.62 -3.72
C PHE A 189 -15.72 9.02 -2.50
N GLU A 190 -15.20 8.84 -1.29
CA GLU A 190 -15.92 9.07 -0.02
C GLU A 190 -16.30 10.53 0.20
N SER A 191 -15.56 11.45 -0.44
CA SER A 191 -15.84 12.89 -0.38
C SER A 191 -16.94 13.32 -1.35
N ILE A 192 -17.38 12.44 -2.26
CA ILE A 192 -18.38 12.78 -3.28
C ILE A 192 -19.76 12.38 -2.78
N GLU A 193 -20.70 13.32 -2.84
CA GLU A 193 -22.09 13.05 -2.47
C GLU A 193 -22.73 12.00 -3.40
N ILE A 194 -23.47 11.06 -2.80
CA ILE A 194 -24.23 10.03 -3.53
C ILE A 194 -25.14 10.66 -4.59
N TYR A 195 -25.77 11.80 -4.28
CA TYR A 195 -26.62 12.53 -5.24
C TYR A 195 -25.85 12.96 -6.49
N THR A 196 -24.62 13.45 -6.32
CA THR A 196 -23.77 13.87 -7.44
C THR A 196 -23.36 12.68 -8.31
N ILE A 197 -23.00 11.55 -7.69
CA ILE A 197 -22.71 10.29 -8.40
C ILE A 197 -23.94 9.84 -9.19
N LYS A 198 -25.11 9.88 -8.54
CA LYS A 198 -26.40 9.47 -9.10
C LYS A 198 -26.75 10.28 -10.35
N GLU A 199 -26.56 11.60 -10.31
CA GLU A 199 -26.79 12.48 -11.45
C GLU A 199 -25.82 12.21 -12.61
N ILE A 200 -24.54 11.95 -12.32
CA ILE A 200 -23.55 11.57 -13.34
C ILE A 200 -23.96 10.27 -14.03
N VAL A 201 -24.27 9.22 -13.27
CA VAL A 201 -24.67 7.91 -13.81
C VAL A 201 -25.96 8.03 -14.62
N LYS A 202 -26.95 8.76 -14.11
CA LYS A 202 -28.22 8.97 -14.81
C LYS A 202 -28.02 9.69 -16.15
N LYS A 203 -27.19 10.74 -16.18
CA LYS A 203 -26.96 11.56 -17.36
C LYS A 203 -26.09 10.87 -18.42
N GLU A 204 -25.01 10.21 -18.00
CA GLU A 204 -23.98 9.72 -18.93
C GLU A 204 -24.17 8.24 -19.29
N VAL A 205 -24.79 7.44 -18.42
CA VAL A 205 -24.95 5.99 -18.61
C VAL A 205 -26.39 5.65 -18.99
N VAL A 206 -27.36 5.99 -18.16
CA VAL A 206 -28.76 5.59 -18.39
C VAL A 206 -29.37 6.29 -19.61
N ALA A 207 -29.00 7.54 -19.89
CA ALA A 207 -29.48 8.24 -21.09
C ALA A 207 -28.93 7.65 -22.41
N ASN A 208 -27.80 6.92 -22.36
CA ASN A 208 -27.14 6.32 -23.52
C ASN A 208 -27.46 4.84 -23.72
N VAL A 209 -28.03 4.17 -22.70
CA VAL A 209 -28.52 2.79 -22.80
C VAL A 209 -29.94 2.82 -23.35
N LYS A 210 -30.09 2.58 -24.67
CA LYS A 210 -31.40 2.30 -25.25
C LYS A 210 -31.91 0.97 -24.67
N PHE A 211 -32.97 1.04 -23.86
CA PHE A 211 -33.80 -0.13 -23.55
C PHE A 211 -34.37 -0.74 -24.83
#